data_AF-E4RZM1-F1
#
_entry.id   AF-E4RZM1-F1
#
_cell.length_a   1.000
_cell.length_b   1.000
_cell.length_c   1.000
_cell.angle_alpha   90.00
_cell.angle_beta   90.00
_cell.angle_gamma   90.00
#
_symmetry.space_group_name_H-M   'P 1'
#
loop_
_entity.id
_entity.type
_entity.pdbx_description
1 polymer ?
#
loop_
_entity_poly.entity_id
_entity_poly.type
_entity_poly.pdbx_seq_one_letter_code
_entity_poly.pdbx_strand_id
1 'polypeptide(L)'
;MMKKIQLRSLFLMSILGASILTSCEENTADPQKEEEGKGREFITLTASIPDEAGTAGNGGTMAFALTPEQAIDPSYVLNIYQNGFGLRSARTARVQASEDGTELYNIQYTGEDGGVFNKYRVNGGKNFIDTGNELVLSDIIGTSPRWVKAAEGIGIGVHLTGASTVYDGTAPNHVYKYTRGTVRIAIIDLINSRVPNTAEFAFPFPEELEAQGYYVGRIDVPVLNAEKTKIYIGCNVSKYDPKKLSYNAEGKPTWANDNANRQIGTTTLVVDYPSLTNPKLIYSEVSKVNNHSYRTMTQYVGTDGHIYQATATSGQDILRISKNTNTYDNSYHFSLDAALGVTGARIQAFRYIKDGEAVVLYNIAGKGGYIALVNLNTKTATKISNEYESSLDFSQYQNIAVHEDLVYIPLTPSGESGKLYVINWKTKTVTKGATLSGQSGSWFIGSY
;
A
#
# COMPACT_ATOMS: atom_id res chain seq x y z
N MET A 1 74.58 -8.84 -43.96
CA MET A 1 74.96 -10.02 -43.15
C MET A 1 73.70 -10.52 -42.45
N MET A 2 73.14 -11.64 -42.93
CA MET A 2 72.97 -12.92 -42.20
C MET A 2 71.89 -12.87 -41.09
N LYS A 3 70.90 -13.77 -41.02
CA LYS A 3 70.55 -14.96 -41.81
C LYS A 3 69.11 -15.37 -41.42
N LYS A 4 68.32 -15.79 -42.42
CA LYS A 4 67.10 -16.60 -42.25
C LYS A 4 67.46 -17.96 -41.65
N ILE A 5 66.59 -18.53 -40.82
CA ILE A 5 66.40 -20.00 -40.74
C ILE A 5 64.91 -20.28 -40.63
N GLN A 6 64.42 -20.98 -41.66
CA GLN A 6 63.14 -21.70 -41.70
C GLN A 6 63.32 -23.07 -41.03
N LEU A 7 62.28 -23.60 -40.42
CA LEU A 7 62.08 -25.06 -40.38
C LEU A 7 60.62 -25.40 -40.76
N ARG A 8 60.52 -25.95 -41.97
CA ARG A 8 59.51 -26.88 -42.53
C ARG A 8 59.44 -28.14 -41.65
N SER A 9 58.41 -28.99 -41.54
CA SER A 9 57.11 -29.23 -42.16
C SER A 9 56.44 -30.33 -41.31
N LEU A 10 55.12 -30.39 -41.21
CA LEU A 10 54.39 -31.61 -41.56
C LEU A 10 52.90 -31.30 -41.79
N PHE A 11 52.47 -31.64 -43.01
CA PHE A 11 51.10 -31.70 -43.47
C PHE A 11 50.43 -32.96 -42.91
N LEU A 12 49.18 -32.87 -42.48
CA LEU A 12 48.16 -33.88 -42.81
C LEU A 12 46.76 -33.30 -42.59
N MET A 13 45.97 -33.39 -43.65
CA MET A 13 44.62 -32.88 -43.83
C MET A 13 43.76 -34.09 -44.17
N SER A 14 42.69 -34.35 -43.42
CA SER A 14 41.57 -35.23 -43.80
C SER A 14 40.44 -35.08 -42.75
N ILE A 15 39.37 -34.32 -43.03
CA ILE A 15 38.09 -34.71 -43.65
C ILE A 15 37.00 -35.09 -42.61
N LEU A 16 35.90 -34.33 -42.70
CA LEU A 16 34.49 -34.54 -42.32
C LEU A 16 34.11 -35.62 -41.29
N GLY A 17 33.32 -35.17 -40.31
CA GLY A 17 32.30 -35.97 -39.64
C GLY A 17 31.28 -35.04 -38.97
N ALA A 18 30.19 -34.72 -39.68
CA ALA A 18 29.02 -34.11 -39.07
C ALA A 18 28.32 -35.17 -38.22
N SER A 19 28.49 -35.11 -36.91
CA SER A 19 27.69 -35.88 -35.95
C SER A 19 26.62 -34.98 -35.36
N ILE A 20 25.39 -35.16 -35.84
CA ILE A 20 24.17 -34.77 -35.18
C ILE A 20 24.13 -35.51 -33.84
N LEU A 21 24.13 -34.78 -32.72
CA LEU A 21 23.74 -35.32 -31.42
C LEU A 21 22.50 -34.57 -30.97
N THR A 22 21.36 -35.22 -31.19
CA THR A 22 20.10 -34.95 -30.50
C THR A 22 20.16 -35.48 -29.07
N SER A 23 19.59 -34.69 -28.16
CA SER A 23 19.01 -35.10 -26.87
C SER A 23 19.97 -35.47 -25.73
N CYS A 24 20.14 -34.54 -24.79
CA CYS A 24 19.85 -34.78 -23.38
C CYS A 24 19.35 -33.47 -22.74
N GLU A 25 18.10 -33.50 -22.28
CA GLU A 25 17.45 -32.46 -21.49
C GLU A 25 18.15 -32.34 -20.12
N GLU A 26 18.69 -31.16 -19.81
CA GLU A 26 18.81 -30.71 -18.43
C GLU A 26 18.08 -29.37 -18.31
N ASN A 27 16.91 -29.43 -17.67
CA ASN A 27 16.13 -28.28 -17.23
C ASN A 27 16.92 -27.50 -16.17
N THR A 28 17.79 -26.60 -16.63
CA THR A 28 18.22 -25.47 -15.83
C THR A 28 17.43 -24.27 -16.32
N ALA A 29 16.36 -23.94 -15.59
CA ALA A 29 15.66 -22.68 -15.77
C ALA A 29 16.64 -21.56 -15.38
N ASP A 30 17.32 -21.02 -16.39
CA ASP A 30 18.07 -19.79 -16.28
C ASP A 30 17.11 -18.71 -15.74
N PRO A 31 17.48 -17.89 -14.74
CA PRO A 31 16.63 -16.77 -14.34
C PRO A 31 16.50 -15.88 -15.56
N GLN A 32 15.30 -15.84 -16.18
CA GLN A 32 15.04 -14.91 -17.27
C GLN A 32 15.46 -13.53 -16.81
N LYS A 33 16.49 -12.96 -17.46
CA LYS A 33 16.75 -11.54 -17.41
C LYS A 33 15.48 -10.85 -17.91
N GLU A 34 14.94 -9.97 -17.09
CA GLU A 34 13.90 -9.02 -17.48
C GLU A 34 14.34 -8.33 -18.77
N GLU A 35 13.60 -8.53 -19.86
CA GLU A 35 13.76 -7.71 -21.06
C GLU A 35 13.23 -6.31 -20.73
N GLU A 36 14.12 -5.38 -20.43
CA GLU A 36 13.79 -3.95 -20.42
C GLU A 36 13.19 -3.57 -21.79
N GLY A 37 11.87 -3.28 -21.83
CA GLY A 37 11.25 -2.68 -23.01
C GLY A 37 9.88 -3.21 -23.44
N LYS A 38 9.31 -4.24 -22.81
CA LYS A 38 7.89 -4.56 -23.04
C LYS A 38 7.01 -3.69 -22.15
N GLY A 39 6.08 -2.97 -22.77
CA GLY A 39 5.05 -2.22 -22.04
C GLY A 39 4.24 -3.14 -21.12
N ARG A 40 3.46 -2.56 -20.21
CA ARG A 40 2.69 -3.31 -19.22
C ARG A 40 1.71 -4.26 -19.90
N GLU A 41 1.90 -5.56 -19.71
CA GLU A 41 1.07 -6.58 -20.36
C GLU A 41 -0.26 -6.81 -19.62
N PHE A 42 -0.29 -6.56 -18.30
CA PHE A 42 -1.44 -6.91 -17.47
C PHE A 42 -1.82 -5.81 -16.46
N ILE A 43 -3.14 -5.69 -16.25
CA ILE A 43 -3.76 -5.00 -15.12
C ILE A 43 -4.33 -6.07 -14.19
N THR A 44 -3.80 -6.20 -12.99
CA THR A 44 -4.30 -7.22 -12.06
C THR A 44 -5.40 -6.64 -11.18
N LEU A 45 -6.56 -7.30 -11.16
CA LEU A 45 -7.63 -7.01 -10.23
C LEU A 45 -7.60 -7.97 -9.06
N THR A 46 -7.96 -7.48 -7.88
CA THR A 46 -8.19 -8.35 -6.71
C THR A 46 -9.56 -8.17 -6.11
N ALA A 47 -10.08 -9.23 -5.47
CA ALA A 47 -11.35 -9.22 -4.78
C ALA A 47 -11.25 -9.94 -3.42
N SER A 48 -11.96 -9.43 -2.43
CA SER A 48 -12.05 -10.04 -1.09
C SER A 48 -13.05 -11.18 -1.09
N ILE A 49 -12.76 -12.25 -0.34
CA ILE A 49 -13.69 -13.37 -0.13
C ILE A 49 -14.27 -13.27 1.30
N PRO A 50 -15.56 -13.57 1.53
CA PRO A 50 -16.13 -13.59 2.87
C PRO A 50 -15.77 -14.90 3.59
N ASP A 51 -15.77 -14.92 4.91
CA ASP A 51 -15.77 -16.18 5.67
C ASP A 51 -17.15 -16.89 5.60
N GLU A 52 -17.25 -18.06 6.23
CA GLU A 52 -18.49 -18.84 6.31
C GLU A 52 -19.65 -18.06 6.95
N ALA A 53 -19.37 -17.07 7.80
CA ALA A 53 -20.36 -16.20 8.42
C ALA A 53 -20.76 -15.01 7.52
N GLY A 54 -20.22 -14.92 6.31
CA GLY A 54 -20.46 -13.83 5.36
C GLY A 54 -19.65 -12.56 5.66
N THR A 55 -18.69 -12.62 6.59
CA THR A 55 -17.85 -11.46 6.92
C THR A 55 -16.82 -11.25 5.84
N ALA A 56 -17.02 -10.19 5.06
CA ALA A 56 -16.15 -9.86 3.96
C ALA A 56 -14.69 -9.70 4.35
N GLY A 57 -13.78 -10.24 3.53
CA GLY A 57 -12.34 -10.13 3.73
C GLY A 57 -11.77 -11.11 4.76
N ASN A 58 -12.58 -11.97 5.35
CA ASN A 58 -12.09 -13.02 6.24
C ASN A 58 -11.83 -14.36 5.53
N GLY A 59 -12.27 -14.51 4.28
CA GLY A 59 -12.09 -15.73 3.50
C GLY A 59 -10.89 -15.71 2.53
N GLY A 60 -10.07 -14.66 2.55
CA GLY A 60 -8.90 -14.52 1.68
C GLY A 60 -9.06 -13.50 0.54
N THR A 61 -8.28 -13.67 -0.53
CA THR A 61 -8.25 -12.75 -1.67
C THR A 61 -8.06 -13.52 -2.97
N MET A 62 -8.86 -13.21 -3.98
CA MET A 62 -8.66 -13.67 -5.35
C MET A 62 -7.94 -12.61 -6.17
N ALA A 63 -7.12 -13.05 -7.13
CA ALA A 63 -6.46 -12.21 -8.14
C ALA A 63 -6.78 -12.69 -9.57
N PHE A 64 -6.85 -11.76 -10.51
CA PHE A 64 -6.96 -12.04 -11.95
C PHE A 64 -6.32 -10.94 -12.78
N ALA A 65 -5.48 -11.31 -13.74
CA ALA A 65 -4.75 -10.41 -14.61
C ALA A 65 -5.47 -10.23 -15.96
N LEU A 66 -5.92 -9.01 -16.24
CA LEU A 66 -6.54 -8.62 -17.50
C LEU A 66 -5.49 -8.05 -18.45
N THR A 67 -5.63 -8.29 -19.75
CA THR A 67 -4.96 -7.46 -20.75
C THR A 67 -5.60 -6.06 -20.79
N PRO A 68 -4.87 -5.02 -21.25
CA PRO A 68 -5.45 -3.69 -21.47
C PRO A 68 -6.71 -3.70 -22.34
N GLU A 69 -6.75 -4.55 -23.38
CA GLU A 69 -7.89 -4.69 -24.28
C GLU A 69 -9.11 -5.25 -23.54
N GLN A 70 -8.94 -6.31 -22.74
CA GLN A 70 -10.01 -6.84 -21.90
C GLN A 70 -10.48 -5.82 -20.86
N ALA A 71 -9.56 -5.02 -20.31
CA ALA A 71 -9.88 -4.04 -19.28
C ALA A 71 -10.86 -2.97 -19.80
N ILE A 72 -10.75 -2.55 -21.07
CA ILE A 72 -11.61 -1.53 -21.68
C ILE A 72 -12.85 -2.10 -22.40
N ASP A 73 -12.94 -3.41 -22.58
CA ASP A 73 -14.05 -4.05 -23.30
C ASP A 73 -15.28 -4.28 -22.39
N PRO A 74 -16.41 -3.57 -22.60
CA PRO A 74 -17.61 -3.76 -21.80
C PRO A 74 -18.27 -5.13 -21.96
N SER A 75 -17.97 -5.86 -23.04
CA SER A 75 -18.49 -7.20 -23.32
C SER A 75 -17.72 -8.31 -22.62
N TYR A 76 -16.49 -8.04 -22.18
CA TYR A 76 -15.72 -8.97 -21.35
C TYR A 76 -16.35 -9.05 -19.96
N VAL A 77 -16.64 -10.28 -19.50
CA VAL A 77 -17.21 -10.54 -18.18
C VAL A 77 -16.20 -11.30 -17.33
N LEU A 78 -15.70 -10.65 -16.29
CA LEU A 78 -14.82 -11.26 -15.30
C LEU A 78 -15.61 -11.74 -14.09
N ASN A 79 -15.68 -13.07 -13.92
CA ASN A 79 -16.04 -13.68 -12.65
C ASN A 79 -14.78 -14.13 -11.90
N ILE A 80 -14.19 -13.23 -11.13
CA ILE A 80 -12.96 -13.49 -10.36
C ILE A 80 -13.17 -14.54 -9.24
N TYR A 81 -14.40 -14.71 -8.75
CA TYR A 81 -14.68 -15.65 -7.67
C TYR A 81 -14.68 -17.11 -8.13
N GLN A 82 -14.99 -17.35 -9.41
CA GLN A 82 -14.93 -18.69 -10.01
C GLN A 82 -13.61 -18.93 -10.75
N ASN A 83 -13.05 -17.88 -11.35
CA ASN A 83 -11.93 -18.00 -12.28
C ASN A 83 -10.64 -17.35 -11.76
N GLY A 84 -10.62 -16.82 -10.54
CA GLY A 84 -9.44 -16.18 -9.96
C GLY A 84 -8.42 -17.16 -9.39
N PHE A 85 -7.25 -16.63 -9.07
CA PHE A 85 -6.21 -17.30 -8.30
C PHE A 85 -6.27 -16.87 -6.84
N GLY A 86 -6.30 -17.83 -5.91
CA GLY A 86 -6.29 -17.54 -4.48
C GLY A 86 -4.90 -17.13 -4.01
N LEU A 87 -4.74 -15.88 -3.56
CA LEU A 87 -3.51 -15.43 -2.93
C LEU A 87 -3.40 -16.03 -1.52
N ARG A 88 -2.18 -16.38 -1.10
CA ARG A 88 -1.93 -16.90 0.25
C ARG A 88 -2.22 -15.83 1.29
N SER A 89 -3.25 -16.03 2.09
CA SER A 89 -3.56 -15.20 3.26
C SER A 89 -4.76 -15.77 4.01
N ALA A 90 -4.71 -15.77 5.34
CA ALA A 90 -5.85 -16.15 6.19
C ALA A 90 -7.00 -15.12 6.16
N ARG A 91 -6.74 -13.89 5.69
CA ARG A 91 -7.72 -12.80 5.51
C ARG A 91 -7.45 -12.07 4.20
N THR A 92 -8.03 -10.89 3.97
CA THR A 92 -7.69 -10.08 2.80
C THR A 92 -6.18 -9.83 2.75
N ALA A 93 -5.51 -10.32 1.70
CA ALA A 93 -4.09 -10.14 1.43
C ALA A 93 -3.73 -8.64 1.40
N ARG A 94 -2.46 -8.32 1.67
CA ARG A 94 -1.92 -6.94 1.59
C ARG A 94 -1.01 -6.89 0.39
N VAL A 95 -1.63 -6.71 -0.77
CA VAL A 95 -0.96 -6.87 -2.07
C VAL A 95 -0.27 -5.57 -2.48
N GLN A 96 0.87 -5.70 -3.14
CA GLN A 96 1.57 -4.65 -3.88
C GLN A 96 2.00 -5.24 -5.23
N ALA A 97 2.44 -4.41 -6.17
CA ALA A 97 2.87 -4.89 -7.49
C ALA A 97 4.07 -4.10 -8.01
N SER A 98 4.85 -4.71 -8.90
CA SER A 98 5.90 -4.04 -9.69
C SER A 98 5.29 -2.96 -10.60
N GLU A 99 6.09 -1.96 -11.02
CA GLU A 99 5.57 -0.89 -11.90
C GLU A 99 5.15 -1.41 -13.28
N ASP A 100 5.83 -2.45 -13.78
CA ASP A 100 5.55 -3.10 -15.07
C ASP A 100 4.37 -4.10 -15.01
N GLY A 101 3.84 -4.37 -13.81
CA GLY A 101 2.74 -5.31 -13.59
C GLY A 101 3.07 -6.79 -13.75
N THR A 102 4.36 -7.15 -13.90
CA THR A 102 4.81 -8.55 -14.06
C THR A 102 4.89 -9.32 -12.74
N GLU A 103 4.89 -8.62 -11.61
CA GLU A 103 5.00 -9.23 -10.28
C GLU A 103 3.94 -8.70 -9.30
N LEU A 104 3.42 -9.62 -8.49
CA LEU A 104 2.68 -9.29 -7.26
C LEU A 104 3.51 -9.67 -6.04
N TYR A 105 3.41 -8.83 -5.03
CA TYR A 105 4.02 -9.05 -3.73
C TYR A 105 2.92 -9.06 -2.67
N ASN A 106 3.07 -9.90 -1.66
CA ASN A 106 2.13 -9.98 -0.55
C ASN A 106 2.88 -10.18 0.76
N ILE A 107 2.39 -9.58 1.85
CA ILE A 107 2.71 -10.03 3.20
C ILE A 107 1.39 -10.49 3.84
N GLN A 108 1.38 -11.75 4.25
CA GLN A 108 0.22 -12.36 4.89
C GLN A 108 -0.11 -11.63 6.19
N TYR A 109 -1.41 -11.42 6.42
CA TYR A 109 -1.90 -10.65 7.56
C TYR A 109 -2.65 -11.55 8.53
N THR A 110 -2.13 -11.70 9.75
CA THR A 110 -2.65 -12.59 10.82
C THR A 110 -2.66 -14.07 10.41
N GLY A 111 -3.12 -14.95 11.31
CA GLY A 111 -3.11 -16.39 11.09
C GLY A 111 -1.75 -17.04 11.32
N GLU A 112 -1.65 -18.32 11.00
CA GLU A 112 -0.44 -19.15 11.17
C GLU A 112 0.75 -18.59 10.38
N ASP A 113 0.50 -18.15 9.15
CA ASP A 113 1.49 -17.54 8.27
C ASP A 113 1.58 -16.00 8.39
N GLY A 114 0.99 -15.41 9.43
CA GLY A 114 0.98 -13.95 9.58
C GLY A 114 2.41 -13.37 9.59
N GLY A 115 2.69 -12.39 8.73
CA GLY A 115 4.02 -11.82 8.57
C GLY A 115 4.92 -12.54 7.55
N VAL A 116 4.43 -13.53 6.83
CA VAL A 116 5.17 -14.17 5.72
C VAL A 116 5.03 -13.35 4.44
N PHE A 117 6.15 -12.96 3.84
CA PHE A 117 6.21 -12.35 2.52
C PHE A 117 6.22 -13.42 1.43
N ASN A 118 5.48 -13.19 0.34
CA ASN A 118 5.45 -14.03 -0.85
C ASN A 118 5.46 -13.17 -2.12
N LYS A 119 5.99 -13.74 -3.20
CA LYS A 119 6.14 -13.07 -4.49
C LYS A 119 5.62 -13.97 -5.61
N TYR A 120 4.81 -13.42 -6.50
CA TYR A 120 4.17 -14.10 -7.61
C TYR A 120 4.55 -13.45 -8.94
N ARG A 121 4.84 -14.26 -9.97
CA ARG A 121 4.88 -13.79 -11.37
C ARG A 121 3.47 -13.78 -11.96
N VAL A 122 3.17 -12.78 -12.76
CA VAL A 122 1.88 -12.55 -13.40
C VAL A 122 1.97 -12.95 -14.87
N ASN A 123 1.28 -14.03 -15.26
CA ASN A 123 1.31 -14.57 -16.63
C ASN A 123 -0.07 -14.47 -17.32
N GLY A 124 -0.92 -13.55 -16.88
CA GLY A 124 -2.25 -13.31 -17.44
C GLY A 124 -3.34 -14.26 -16.92
N GLY A 125 -4.59 -13.78 -16.95
CA GLY A 125 -5.75 -14.50 -16.44
C GLY A 125 -5.57 -14.91 -14.97
N LYS A 126 -5.73 -16.20 -14.69
CA LYS A 126 -5.50 -16.79 -13.35
C LYS A 126 -4.10 -17.38 -13.15
N ASN A 127 -3.22 -17.20 -14.13
CA ASN A 127 -1.89 -17.81 -14.11
C ASN A 127 -0.92 -16.95 -13.29
N PHE A 128 -0.91 -17.19 -11.98
CA PHE A 128 0.05 -16.61 -11.05
C PHE A 128 0.99 -17.71 -10.56
N ILE A 129 2.29 -17.50 -10.69
CA ILE A 129 3.30 -18.47 -10.28
C ILE A 129 3.99 -17.96 -9.01
N ASP A 130 3.77 -18.64 -7.88
CA ASP A 130 4.56 -18.39 -6.67
C ASP A 130 6.04 -18.65 -6.98
N THR A 131 6.89 -17.66 -6.71
CA THR A 131 8.32 -17.75 -7.00
C THR A 131 9.07 -18.62 -5.98
N GLY A 132 8.43 -18.99 -4.86
CA GLY A 132 9.06 -19.70 -3.75
C GLY A 132 9.98 -18.83 -2.90
N ASN A 133 10.10 -17.54 -3.24
CA ASN A 133 10.90 -16.58 -2.48
C ASN A 133 10.09 -16.06 -1.29
N GLU A 134 10.21 -16.75 -0.15
CA GLU A 134 9.51 -16.39 1.08
C GLU A 134 10.42 -15.72 2.10
N LEU A 135 9.88 -14.75 2.84
CA LEU A 135 10.51 -14.22 4.05
C LEU A 135 9.57 -14.31 5.23
N VAL A 136 10.03 -14.92 6.32
CA VAL A 136 9.31 -14.90 7.59
C VAL A 136 9.68 -13.61 8.33
N LEU A 137 8.77 -12.65 8.35
CA LEU A 137 8.97 -11.33 8.99
C LEU A 137 8.26 -11.22 10.34
N SER A 138 7.61 -12.28 10.81
CA SER A 138 6.82 -12.31 12.06
C SER A 138 7.65 -11.95 13.29
N ASP A 139 8.90 -12.40 13.36
CA ASP A 139 9.80 -12.05 14.47
C ASP A 139 10.30 -10.59 14.40
N ILE A 140 10.32 -10.01 13.20
CA ILE A 140 10.88 -8.67 12.93
C ILE A 140 9.80 -7.59 13.09
N ILE A 141 8.65 -7.77 12.45
CA ILE A 141 7.56 -6.79 12.38
C ILE A 141 6.20 -7.40 12.81
N GLY A 142 6.19 -8.56 13.47
CA GLY A 142 4.98 -9.18 13.99
C GLY A 142 4.14 -9.87 12.93
N THR A 143 3.05 -10.52 13.35
CA THR A 143 2.16 -11.31 12.48
C THR A 143 1.10 -10.48 11.73
N SER A 144 1.02 -9.18 12.03
CA SER A 144 0.05 -8.26 11.44
C SER A 144 0.69 -6.94 11.00
N PRO A 145 1.81 -6.98 10.26
CA PRO A 145 2.51 -5.78 9.87
C PRO A 145 1.68 -4.97 8.87
N ARG A 146 2.08 -3.71 8.74
CA ARG A 146 1.64 -2.80 7.68
C ARG A 146 2.81 -2.64 6.75
N TRP A 147 2.56 -2.63 5.45
CA TRP A 147 3.67 -2.57 4.52
C TRP A 147 3.20 -2.04 3.17
N VAL A 148 4.14 -1.47 2.43
CA VAL A 148 3.91 -0.97 1.07
C VAL A 148 5.16 -1.15 0.22
N LYS A 149 5.00 -1.17 -1.11
CA LYS A 149 6.11 -0.92 -2.04
C LYS A 149 6.42 0.57 -1.99
N ALA A 150 7.48 0.94 -1.26
CA ALA A 150 7.85 2.33 -1.03
C ALA A 150 8.57 2.94 -2.25
N ALA A 151 9.26 2.11 -3.03
CA ALA A 151 9.82 2.41 -4.34
C ALA A 151 9.99 1.10 -5.12
N GLU A 152 10.27 1.17 -6.42
CA GLU A 152 10.53 -0.04 -7.19
C GLU A 152 11.71 -0.84 -6.61
N GLY A 153 11.51 -2.14 -6.42
CA GLY A 153 12.44 -3.04 -5.75
C GLY A 153 12.54 -2.88 -4.22
N ILE A 154 11.85 -1.92 -3.60
CA ILE A 154 11.99 -1.60 -2.17
C ILE A 154 10.62 -1.63 -1.48
N GLY A 155 10.44 -2.61 -0.60
CA GLY A 155 9.34 -2.69 0.35
C GLY A 155 9.73 -2.12 1.71
N ILE A 156 8.75 -1.57 2.43
CA ILE A 156 8.95 -1.19 3.83
C ILE A 156 7.79 -1.74 4.65
N GLY A 157 8.13 -2.56 5.65
CA GLY A 157 7.20 -3.07 6.66
C GLY A 157 7.33 -2.28 7.97
N VAL A 158 6.22 -1.99 8.61
CA VAL A 158 6.13 -1.28 9.90
C VAL A 158 5.09 -1.93 10.80
N HIS A 159 5.33 -1.87 12.11
CA HIS A 159 4.36 -2.28 13.11
C HIS A 159 4.60 -1.51 14.41
N LEU A 160 3.52 -1.02 15.04
CA LEU A 160 3.56 -0.55 16.41
C LEU A 160 2.94 -1.61 17.31
N THR A 161 3.77 -2.20 18.17
CA THR A 161 3.38 -3.30 19.06
C THR A 161 3.34 -2.84 20.51
N GLY A 162 2.50 -3.48 21.33
CA GLY A 162 2.58 -3.35 22.79
C GLY A 162 2.24 -1.97 23.35
N ALA A 163 1.41 -1.18 22.66
CA ALA A 163 0.89 0.07 23.20
C ALA A 163 0.18 -0.19 24.53
N SER A 164 0.80 0.20 25.63
CA SER A 164 0.32 -0.09 26.98
C SER A 164 0.41 1.15 27.87
N THR A 165 -0.57 1.30 28.75
CA THR A 165 -0.64 2.42 29.69
C THR A 165 0.19 2.11 30.92
N VAL A 166 1.14 3.00 31.22
CA VAL A 166 1.92 3.02 32.45
C VAL A 166 1.27 3.98 33.43
N TYR A 167 1.21 3.57 34.69
CA TYR A 167 0.56 4.31 35.78
C TYR A 167 1.23 4.01 37.13
N ASP A 168 1.08 4.92 38.08
CA ASP A 168 1.50 4.76 39.47
C ASP A 168 0.29 4.52 40.40
N GLY A 169 0.57 4.13 41.65
CA GLY A 169 -0.42 4.02 42.72
C GLY A 169 -1.10 2.65 42.78
N THR A 170 -2.11 2.54 43.65
CA THR A 170 -2.92 1.33 43.83
C THR A 170 -4.40 1.68 43.75
N ALA A 171 -5.26 0.70 43.51
CA ALA A 171 -6.70 0.92 43.52
C ALA A 171 -7.15 1.56 44.86
N PRO A 172 -8.06 2.56 44.83
CA PRO A 172 -8.73 3.11 43.66
C PRO A 172 -8.00 4.30 42.98
N ASN A 173 -6.81 4.69 43.44
CA ASN A 173 -6.14 5.96 43.15
C ASN A 173 -4.98 5.86 42.15
N HIS A 174 -5.12 5.08 41.08
CA HIS A 174 -4.08 5.01 40.06
C HIS A 174 -3.90 6.36 39.33
N VAL A 175 -2.66 6.71 39.00
CA VAL A 175 -2.32 7.97 38.32
C VAL A 175 -1.67 7.64 36.98
N TYR A 176 -2.29 8.13 35.91
CA TYR A 176 -1.77 7.99 34.55
C TYR A 176 -0.37 8.60 34.41
N LYS A 177 0.52 7.92 33.67
CA LYS A 177 1.81 8.48 33.25
C LYS A 177 1.85 8.69 31.75
N TYR A 178 1.73 7.61 30.99
CA TYR A 178 1.78 7.62 29.54
C TYR A 178 1.23 6.32 28.97
N THR A 179 0.93 6.30 27.68
CA THR A 179 0.64 5.11 26.91
C THR A 179 1.61 5.06 25.75
N ARG A 180 2.45 4.03 25.67
CA ARG A 180 3.50 3.95 24.65
C ARG A 180 3.61 2.54 24.08
N GLY A 181 3.87 2.46 22.79
CA GLY A 181 4.19 1.21 22.09
C GLY A 181 5.60 1.25 21.49
N THR A 182 6.03 0.09 21.00
CA THR A 182 7.31 -0.13 20.33
C THR A 182 7.10 -0.10 18.82
N VAL A 183 7.86 0.74 18.13
CA VAL A 183 7.94 0.80 16.67
C VAL A 183 8.93 -0.25 16.18
N ARG A 184 8.51 -1.03 15.19
CA ARG A 184 9.34 -1.98 14.44
C ARG A 184 9.28 -1.63 12.96
N ILE A 185 10.44 -1.63 12.30
CA ILE A 185 10.58 -1.31 10.87
C ILE A 185 11.47 -2.36 10.22
N ALA A 186 11.12 -2.80 9.02
CA ALA A 186 11.95 -3.64 8.15
C ALA A 186 12.00 -3.05 6.74
N ILE A 187 13.21 -2.93 6.19
CA ILE A 187 13.41 -2.71 4.75
C ILE A 187 13.38 -4.09 4.09
N ILE A 188 12.65 -4.21 2.98
CA ILE A 188 12.49 -5.45 2.22
C ILE A 188 13.04 -5.20 0.82
N ASP A 189 14.02 -5.99 0.40
CA ASP A 189 14.48 -6.04 -0.99
C ASP A 189 13.51 -6.96 -1.76
N LEU A 190 12.66 -6.37 -2.60
CA LEU A 190 11.61 -7.09 -3.34
C LEU A 190 12.16 -7.90 -4.53
N ILE A 191 13.38 -7.58 -4.98
CA ILE A 191 14.04 -8.26 -6.09
C ILE A 191 14.62 -9.58 -5.57
N ASN A 192 15.43 -9.48 -4.52
CA ASN A 192 16.17 -10.62 -3.98
C ASN A 192 15.48 -11.31 -2.80
N SER A 193 14.32 -10.80 -2.38
CA SER A 193 13.56 -11.30 -1.22
C SER A 193 14.47 -11.47 0.00
N ARG A 194 15.05 -10.37 0.49
CA ARG A 194 15.81 -10.31 1.75
C ARG A 194 15.44 -9.09 2.58
N VAL A 195 15.90 -9.06 3.84
CA VAL A 195 15.73 -7.92 4.76
C VAL A 195 17.09 -7.23 4.97
N PRO A 196 17.38 -6.11 4.27
CA PRO A 196 18.69 -5.48 4.37
C PRO A 196 18.95 -4.76 5.70
N ASN A 197 17.90 -4.27 6.36
CA ASN A 197 18.01 -3.60 7.65
C ASN A 197 16.67 -3.61 8.40
N THR A 198 16.75 -3.53 9.73
CA THR A 198 15.61 -3.46 10.64
C THR A 198 15.90 -2.47 11.76
N ALA A 199 14.84 -1.97 12.40
CA ALA A 199 14.98 -1.14 13.60
C ALA A 199 13.83 -1.39 14.55
N GLU A 200 14.12 -1.29 15.85
CA GLU A 200 13.15 -1.31 16.93
C GLU A 200 13.44 -0.15 17.90
N PHE A 201 12.42 0.64 18.25
CA PHE A 201 12.54 1.71 19.23
C PHE A 201 11.17 2.07 19.84
N ALA A 202 11.17 2.66 21.03
CA ALA A 202 9.94 3.18 21.63
C ALA A 202 9.39 4.36 20.82
N PHE A 203 8.07 4.44 20.63
CA PHE A 203 7.48 5.55 19.87
C PHE A 203 7.88 6.91 20.50
N PRO A 204 8.46 7.85 19.74
CA PRO A 204 9.19 8.98 20.29
C PRO A 204 8.28 10.20 20.56
N PHE A 205 7.15 10.00 21.24
CA PHE A 205 6.36 11.15 21.67
C PHE A 205 7.11 11.93 22.77
N PRO A 206 7.11 13.27 22.73
CA PRO A 206 7.62 14.09 23.84
C PRO A 206 6.84 13.82 25.13
N GLU A 207 7.55 13.81 26.26
CA GLU A 207 6.98 13.55 27.59
C GLU A 207 5.80 14.46 27.93
N GLU A 208 5.82 15.71 27.47
CA GLU A 208 4.76 16.69 27.65
C GLU A 208 3.44 16.27 26.98
N LEU A 209 3.51 15.68 25.78
CA LEU A 209 2.33 15.17 25.09
C LEU A 209 1.85 13.87 25.72
N GLU A 210 2.77 13.01 26.14
CA GLU A 210 2.43 11.77 26.81
C GLU A 210 1.73 12.02 28.13
N ALA A 211 2.21 12.95 28.97
CA ALA A 211 1.57 13.32 30.23
C ALA A 211 0.16 13.89 30.04
N GLN A 212 -0.12 14.48 28.87
CA GLN A 212 -1.45 14.92 28.47
C GLN A 212 -2.35 13.77 28.01
N GLY A 213 -1.84 12.54 27.88
CA GLY A 213 -2.59 11.36 27.46
C GLY A 213 -2.51 11.06 25.96
N TYR A 214 -1.62 11.71 25.19
CA TYR A 214 -1.43 11.40 23.78
C TYR A 214 -0.67 10.09 23.60
N TYR A 215 -1.11 9.29 22.62
CA TYR A 215 -0.44 8.04 22.25
C TYR A 215 -0.73 7.68 20.79
N VAL A 216 0.06 6.75 20.24
CA VAL A 216 -0.17 6.20 18.90
C VAL A 216 -0.55 4.73 19.02
N GLY A 217 -1.72 4.38 18.47
CA GLY A 217 -2.22 3.00 18.47
C GLY A 217 -1.73 2.19 17.27
N ARG A 218 -1.33 2.85 16.18
CA ARG A 218 -0.89 2.20 14.94
C ARG A 218 -0.05 3.14 14.08
N ILE A 219 0.89 2.58 13.32
CA ILE A 219 1.63 3.25 12.26
C ILE A 219 1.41 2.53 10.94
N ASP A 220 1.22 3.27 9.85
CA ASP A 220 0.85 2.71 8.54
C ASP A 220 1.54 3.48 7.39
N VAL A 221 1.44 2.93 6.17
CA VAL A 221 1.79 3.56 4.88
C VAL A 221 3.17 4.25 4.85
N PRO A 222 4.28 3.50 5.04
CA PRO A 222 5.62 4.06 5.01
C PRO A 222 6.04 4.45 3.58
N VAL A 223 6.35 5.72 3.32
CA VAL A 223 6.81 6.20 2.00
C VAL A 223 8.24 6.71 2.08
N LEU A 224 9.05 6.35 1.10
CA LEU A 224 10.41 6.84 0.92
C LEU A 224 10.38 8.16 0.15
N ASN A 225 11.12 9.20 0.57
CA ASN A 225 11.19 10.44 -0.22
C ASN A 225 11.89 10.25 -1.57
N ALA A 226 11.75 11.23 -2.46
CA ALA A 226 12.36 11.22 -3.80
C ALA A 226 13.89 10.99 -3.76
N GLU A 227 14.57 11.58 -2.78
CA GLU A 227 16.03 11.45 -2.61
C GLU A 227 16.45 10.09 -2.02
N LYS A 228 15.50 9.26 -1.58
CA LYS A 228 15.75 7.99 -0.91
C LYS A 228 16.66 8.13 0.31
N THR A 229 16.39 9.14 1.14
CA THR A 229 17.14 9.44 2.36
C THR A 229 16.29 9.35 3.63
N LYS A 230 14.95 9.34 3.52
CA LYS A 230 14.03 9.33 4.66
C LYS A 230 12.75 8.55 4.38
N ILE A 231 12.26 7.85 5.41
CA ILE A 231 10.95 7.20 5.41
C ILE A 231 9.98 8.04 6.22
N TYR A 232 8.77 8.24 5.69
CA TYR A 232 7.65 8.94 6.32
C TYR A 232 6.53 7.95 6.60
N ILE A 233 6.08 7.88 7.85
CA ILE A 233 5.15 6.84 8.33
C ILE A 233 3.95 7.53 8.99
N GLY A 234 2.74 7.25 8.49
CA GLY A 234 1.49 7.79 9.05
C GLY A 234 1.19 7.24 10.44
N CYS A 235 0.53 8.03 11.29
CA CYS A 235 0.24 7.70 12.68
C CYS A 235 -1.28 7.75 12.99
N ASN A 236 -1.76 6.77 13.75
CA ASN A 236 -3.04 6.81 14.44
C ASN A 236 -2.86 7.42 15.83
N VAL A 237 -2.88 8.75 15.88
CA VAL A 237 -2.84 9.46 17.17
C VAL A 237 -4.21 9.36 17.83
N SER A 238 -4.18 9.02 19.11
CA SER A 238 -5.33 9.04 20.01
C SER A 238 -4.97 9.75 21.32
N LYS A 239 -5.99 10.05 22.12
CA LYS A 239 -5.86 10.75 23.40
C LYS A 239 -6.74 10.08 24.46
N TYR A 240 -6.19 9.85 25.64
CA TYR A 240 -6.93 9.58 26.87
C TYR A 240 -7.06 10.85 27.71
N ASP A 241 -8.08 10.91 28.57
CA ASP A 241 -8.18 11.91 29.64
C ASP A 241 -7.46 11.35 30.88
N PRO A 242 -6.25 11.85 31.24
CA PRO A 242 -5.45 11.30 32.33
C PRO A 242 -6.13 11.40 33.71
N LYS A 243 -7.18 12.21 33.83
CA LYS A 243 -7.90 12.47 35.08
C LYS A 243 -9.17 11.63 35.24
N LYS A 244 -9.63 10.97 34.18
CA LYS A 244 -10.85 10.14 34.21
C LYS A 244 -10.53 8.66 34.26
N LEU A 245 -10.13 8.23 35.45
CA LEU A 245 -9.89 6.83 35.78
C LEU A 245 -11.23 6.09 35.99
N SER A 246 -11.33 4.91 35.41
CA SER A 246 -12.33 3.89 35.71
C SER A 246 -11.64 2.51 35.80
N TYR A 247 -12.40 1.46 36.05
CA TYR A 247 -11.90 0.10 36.07
C TYR A 247 -12.74 -0.77 35.13
N ASN A 248 -12.09 -1.64 34.37
CA ASN A 248 -12.78 -2.60 33.52
C ASN A 248 -13.37 -3.77 34.36
N ALA A 249 -14.04 -4.71 33.70
CA ALA A 249 -14.68 -5.85 34.36
C ALA A 249 -13.69 -6.74 35.15
N GLU A 250 -12.42 -6.76 34.75
CA GLU A 250 -11.34 -7.49 35.44
C GLU A 250 -10.66 -6.66 36.55
N GLY A 251 -11.18 -5.47 36.87
CA GLY A 251 -10.63 -4.59 37.90
C GLY A 251 -9.32 -3.90 37.51
N LYS A 252 -8.96 -3.86 36.21
CA LYS A 252 -7.78 -3.14 35.72
C LYS A 252 -8.11 -1.68 35.47
N PRO A 253 -7.21 -0.74 35.82
CA PRO A 253 -7.43 0.68 35.59
C PRO A 253 -7.50 0.99 34.09
N THR A 254 -8.47 1.83 33.73
CA THR A 254 -8.68 2.32 32.36
C THR A 254 -8.95 3.82 32.37
N TRP A 255 -8.50 4.53 31.35
CA TRP A 255 -8.75 5.97 31.20
C TRP A 255 -9.73 6.23 30.07
N ALA A 256 -10.63 7.19 30.27
CA ALA A 256 -11.63 7.55 29.28
C ALA A 256 -10.98 8.06 27.99
N ASN A 257 -11.55 7.70 26.83
CA ASN A 257 -11.15 8.29 25.56
C ASN A 257 -11.42 9.80 25.56
N ASP A 258 -10.49 10.56 25.00
CA ASP A 258 -10.53 12.02 24.93
C ASP A 258 -10.17 12.55 23.54
N ASN A 259 -10.45 11.75 22.49
CA ASN A 259 -10.12 12.11 21.11
C ASN A 259 -10.80 13.42 20.67
N ALA A 260 -11.94 13.77 21.26
CA ALA A 260 -12.64 15.04 20.99
C ALA A 260 -11.81 16.27 21.40
N ASN A 261 -10.93 16.14 22.40
CA ASN A 261 -10.05 17.21 22.87
C ASN A 261 -8.63 17.12 22.32
N ARG A 262 -8.39 16.28 21.30
CA ARG A 262 -7.10 16.22 20.62
C ARG A 262 -6.84 17.51 19.84
N GLN A 263 -5.77 18.22 20.22
CA GLN A 263 -5.37 19.48 19.60
C GLN A 263 -4.11 19.38 18.74
N ILE A 264 -3.33 18.30 18.86
CA ILE A 264 -2.12 18.15 18.05
C ILE A 264 -2.45 17.94 16.57
N GLY A 265 -1.60 18.49 15.72
CA GLY A 265 -1.65 18.34 14.27
C GLY A 265 -1.57 16.90 13.80
N THR A 266 -1.93 16.67 12.54
CA THR A 266 -1.64 15.42 11.82
C THR A 266 -0.16 15.10 12.01
N THR A 267 0.12 13.90 12.53
CA THR A 267 1.46 13.51 12.98
C THR A 267 2.05 12.47 12.01
N THR A 268 3.30 12.64 11.62
CA THR A 268 4.07 11.67 10.84
C THR A 268 5.36 11.34 11.56
N LEU A 269 5.70 10.05 11.65
CA LEU A 269 6.99 9.57 12.10
C LEU A 269 7.97 9.56 10.92
N VAL A 270 9.17 10.08 11.15
CA VAL A 270 10.25 10.15 10.15
C VAL A 270 11.48 9.43 10.69
N VAL A 271 12.10 8.59 9.88
CA VAL A 271 13.40 7.96 10.16
C VAL A 271 14.32 8.12 8.96
N ASP A 272 15.63 8.06 9.19
CA ASP A 272 16.63 8.07 8.11
C ASP A 272 16.63 6.75 7.34
N TYR A 273 16.86 6.81 6.03
CA TYR A 273 17.02 5.66 5.15
C TYR A 273 18.44 5.65 4.54
N PRO A 274 19.09 4.49 4.41
CA PRO A 274 18.62 3.15 4.81
C PRO A 274 18.92 2.79 6.28
N SER A 275 19.50 3.70 7.06
CA SER A 275 20.01 3.39 8.41
C SER A 275 18.92 3.10 9.46
N LEU A 276 17.68 3.56 9.23
CA LEU A 276 16.54 3.47 10.15
C LEU A 276 16.80 4.15 11.51
N THR A 277 17.66 5.17 11.52
CA THR A 277 18.04 5.94 12.72
C THR A 277 17.31 7.28 12.80
N ASN A 278 17.58 8.04 13.86
CA ASN A 278 17.08 9.41 14.08
C ASN A 278 15.55 9.55 13.99
N PRO A 279 14.77 8.75 14.76
CA PRO A 279 13.32 8.85 14.75
C PRO A 279 12.86 10.23 15.23
N LYS A 280 12.02 10.88 14.44
CA LYS A 280 11.48 12.23 14.69
C LYS A 280 10.01 12.32 14.33
N LEU A 281 9.27 13.16 15.04
CA LEU A 281 7.88 13.47 14.72
C LEU A 281 7.80 14.83 14.03
N ILE A 282 6.97 14.90 12.98
CA ILE A 282 6.58 16.15 12.34
C ILE A 282 5.05 16.32 12.45
N TYR A 283 4.61 17.57 12.52
CA TYR A 283 3.20 17.92 12.76
C TYR A 283 2.71 18.92 11.72
N SER A 284 1.50 18.72 11.21
CA SER A 284 0.83 19.70 10.37
C SER A 284 0.07 20.72 11.22
N GLU A 285 0.11 21.99 10.82
CA GLU A 285 -0.75 23.03 11.43
C GLU A 285 -2.11 23.16 10.72
N VAL A 286 -2.25 22.53 9.55
CA VAL A 286 -3.41 22.67 8.66
C VAL A 286 -4.54 21.72 9.04
N SER A 287 -4.19 20.48 9.39
CA SER A 287 -5.17 19.47 9.79
C SER A 287 -4.76 18.82 11.10
N LYS A 288 -5.77 18.36 11.84
CA LYS A 288 -5.58 17.51 13.01
C LYS A 288 -5.95 16.08 12.69
N VAL A 289 -6.54 15.75 11.54
CA VAL A 289 -7.02 14.38 11.28
C VAL A 289 -5.84 13.43 11.06
N ASN A 290 -5.98 12.17 11.48
CA ASN A 290 -4.91 11.19 11.32
C ASN A 290 -4.66 10.88 9.82
N ASN A 291 -3.45 10.40 9.49
CA ASN A 291 -2.95 10.14 8.13
C ASN A 291 -2.54 8.68 7.90
N HIS A 292 -2.90 7.81 8.83
CA HIS A 292 -2.65 6.38 8.75
C HIS A 292 -3.79 5.70 7.98
N SER A 293 -3.51 4.61 7.29
CA SER A 293 -4.52 3.83 6.62
C SER A 293 -4.21 2.35 6.70
N TYR A 294 -5.23 1.58 7.09
CA TYR A 294 -5.10 0.17 7.37
C TYR A 294 -4.85 -0.69 6.11
N ARG A 295 -5.39 -0.28 4.95
CA ARG A 295 -5.38 -1.07 3.70
C ARG A 295 -4.87 -0.29 2.50
N THR A 296 -5.32 0.94 2.33
CA THR A 296 -5.02 1.72 1.13
C THR A 296 -3.82 2.63 1.32
N MET A 297 -3.13 2.90 0.24
CA MET A 297 -2.15 3.96 0.16
C MET A 297 -2.82 5.33 0.33
N THR A 298 -2.27 6.14 1.22
CA THR A 298 -2.74 7.51 1.49
C THR A 298 -1.63 8.55 1.37
N GLN A 299 -0.44 8.12 0.96
CA GLN A 299 0.75 8.96 0.87
C GLN A 299 1.53 8.60 -0.38
N TYR A 300 2.03 9.59 -1.11
CA TYR A 300 2.81 9.40 -2.34
C TYR A 300 3.85 10.49 -2.50
N VAL A 301 4.99 10.13 -3.08
CA VAL A 301 5.95 11.10 -3.61
C VAL A 301 5.41 11.64 -4.93
N GLY A 302 5.27 12.96 -5.02
CA GLY A 302 4.94 13.65 -6.26
C GLY A 302 6.13 13.71 -7.21
N THR A 303 5.84 13.89 -8.50
CA THR A 303 6.88 14.15 -9.52
C THR A 303 7.65 15.45 -9.30
N ASP A 304 7.09 16.37 -8.50
CA ASP A 304 7.77 17.57 -8.03
C ASP A 304 8.71 17.32 -6.83
N GLY A 305 8.77 16.07 -6.34
CA GLY A 305 9.61 15.60 -5.24
C GLY A 305 8.99 15.77 -3.85
N HIS A 306 7.86 16.46 -3.74
CA HIS A 306 7.14 16.61 -2.48
C HIS A 306 6.43 15.31 -2.09
N ILE A 307 6.08 15.14 -0.81
CA ILE A 307 5.18 14.04 -0.40
C ILE A 307 3.79 14.63 -0.20
N TYR A 308 2.81 14.06 -0.87
CA TYR A 308 1.40 14.37 -0.68
C TYR A 308 0.77 13.32 0.22
N GLN A 309 0.08 13.77 1.26
CA GLN A 309 -0.42 12.91 2.33
C GLN A 309 -1.87 13.23 2.64
N ALA A 310 -2.76 12.28 2.36
CA ALA A 310 -4.17 12.40 2.69
C ALA A 310 -4.43 12.14 4.18
N THR A 311 -5.36 12.89 4.77
CA THR A 311 -5.89 12.63 6.12
C THR A 311 -6.99 11.57 6.11
N ALA A 312 -6.72 10.46 5.42
CA ALA A 312 -7.64 9.34 5.25
C ALA A 312 -7.60 8.39 6.47
N THR A 313 -8.60 7.52 6.66
CA THR A 313 -9.81 7.34 5.84
C THR A 313 -11.03 8.14 6.35
N SER A 314 -10.78 9.20 7.12
CA SER A 314 -11.84 9.95 7.82
C SER A 314 -11.88 11.45 7.52
N GLY A 315 -10.80 12.02 6.99
CA GLY A 315 -10.67 13.42 6.65
C GLY A 315 -10.72 13.68 5.15
N GLN A 316 -10.69 14.97 4.82
CA GLN A 316 -10.87 15.52 3.48
C GLN A 316 -9.62 16.17 2.91
N ASP A 317 -8.56 16.27 3.72
CA ASP A 317 -7.40 17.09 3.41
C ASP A 317 -6.33 16.25 2.73
N ILE A 318 -5.64 16.86 1.77
CA ILE A 318 -4.33 16.38 1.30
C ILE A 318 -3.31 17.44 1.70
N LEU A 319 -2.37 17.03 2.54
CA LEU A 319 -1.28 17.82 3.07
C LEU A 319 -0.04 17.62 2.21
N ARG A 320 0.95 18.50 2.37
CA ARG A 320 2.24 18.39 1.69
C ARG A 320 3.38 18.41 2.69
N ILE A 321 4.33 17.49 2.52
CA ILE A 321 5.64 17.54 3.17
C ILE A 321 6.62 18.08 2.14
N SER A 322 7.37 19.10 2.56
CA SER A 322 8.34 19.78 1.73
C SER A 322 9.56 18.90 1.49
N LYS A 323 9.92 18.69 0.22
CA LYS A 323 11.19 18.03 -0.14
C LYS A 323 12.41 18.79 0.36
N ASN A 324 12.31 20.11 0.50
CA ASN A 324 13.44 20.97 0.85
C ASN A 324 13.69 21.00 2.37
N THR A 325 12.64 20.91 3.18
CA THR A 325 12.75 21.04 4.64
C THR A 325 12.52 19.72 5.37
N ASN A 326 12.00 18.69 4.70
CA ASN A 326 11.59 17.42 5.29
C ASN A 326 10.51 17.54 6.39
N THR A 327 9.78 18.66 6.42
CA THR A 327 8.67 18.95 7.35
C THR A 327 7.39 19.23 6.57
N TYR A 328 6.24 19.28 7.25
CA TYR A 328 5.02 19.78 6.61
C TYR A 328 5.22 21.19 6.08
N ASP A 329 4.71 21.43 4.88
CA ASP A 329 4.53 22.75 4.32
C ASP A 329 3.14 23.25 4.71
N ASN A 330 3.08 23.99 5.81
CA ASN A 330 1.82 24.51 6.34
C ASN A 330 1.21 25.64 5.49
N SER A 331 1.90 26.13 4.46
CA SER A 331 1.32 27.05 3.47
C SER A 331 0.51 26.32 2.38
N TYR A 332 0.71 25.00 2.27
CA TYR A 332 -0.02 24.16 1.34
C TYR A 332 -1.21 23.47 2.04
N HIS A 333 -2.38 23.60 1.43
CA HIS A 333 -3.60 22.91 1.85
C HIS A 333 -4.46 22.63 0.62
N PHE A 334 -4.80 21.35 0.43
CA PHE A 334 -5.87 20.91 -0.45
C PHE A 334 -7.01 20.38 0.41
N SER A 335 -8.24 20.86 0.19
CA SER A 335 -9.46 20.36 0.83
C SER A 335 -10.40 19.84 -0.26
N LEU A 336 -10.80 18.56 -0.15
CA LEU A 336 -11.72 17.94 -1.09
C LEU A 336 -13.11 18.58 -1.05
N ASP A 337 -13.58 18.96 0.15
CA ASP A 337 -14.83 19.70 0.36
C ASP A 337 -14.82 21.02 -0.43
N ALA A 338 -13.77 21.83 -0.24
CA ALA A 338 -13.64 23.10 -0.94
C ALA A 338 -13.53 22.92 -2.47
N ALA A 339 -12.78 21.92 -2.91
CA ALA A 339 -12.52 21.67 -4.33
C ALA A 339 -13.74 21.14 -5.09
N LEU A 340 -14.65 20.42 -4.41
CA LEU A 340 -15.89 19.89 -5.00
C LEU A 340 -17.15 20.71 -4.67
N GLY A 341 -17.07 21.65 -3.73
CA GLY A 341 -18.23 22.40 -3.23
C GLY A 341 -19.20 21.54 -2.42
N VAL A 342 -18.67 20.60 -1.62
CA VAL A 342 -19.46 19.68 -0.76
C VAL A 342 -19.05 19.82 0.70
N THR A 343 -19.82 19.18 1.59
CA THR A 343 -19.50 19.11 3.02
C THR A 343 -19.39 17.66 3.48
N GLY A 344 -18.33 17.35 4.24
CA GLY A 344 -18.15 16.07 4.91
C GLY A 344 -17.60 14.98 4.00
N ALA A 345 -16.88 15.33 2.93
CA ALA A 345 -16.15 14.36 2.14
C ALA A 345 -15.09 13.66 3.00
N ARG A 346 -14.93 12.35 2.82
CA ARG A 346 -13.90 11.56 3.50
C ARG A 346 -13.13 10.76 2.47
N ILE A 347 -11.86 11.08 2.29
CA ILE A 347 -10.96 10.35 1.40
C ILE A 347 -10.89 8.91 1.90
N GLN A 348 -11.28 7.95 1.06
CA GLN A 348 -11.23 6.52 1.34
C GLN A 348 -10.03 5.85 0.69
N ALA A 349 -9.57 6.36 -0.46
CA ALA A 349 -8.31 6.00 -1.12
C ALA A 349 -7.78 7.17 -1.95
N PHE A 350 -6.47 7.21 -2.14
CA PHE A 350 -5.78 8.25 -2.88
C PHE A 350 -4.72 7.59 -3.77
N ARG A 351 -4.54 8.11 -4.99
CA ARG A 351 -3.42 7.73 -5.87
C ARG A 351 -2.93 8.97 -6.58
N TYR A 352 -1.71 9.39 -6.24
CA TYR A 352 -0.98 10.37 -7.03
C TYR A 352 -0.62 9.74 -8.39
N ILE A 353 -0.76 10.53 -9.45
CA ILE A 353 -0.46 10.12 -10.83
C ILE A 353 0.83 10.80 -11.27
N LYS A 354 0.74 12.08 -11.68
CA LYS A 354 1.85 12.89 -12.22
C LYS A 354 1.42 14.35 -12.34
N ASP A 355 2.36 15.29 -12.34
CA ASP A 355 2.14 16.73 -12.59
C ASP A 355 1.10 17.39 -11.68
N GLY A 356 0.92 16.84 -10.47
CA GLY A 356 -0.07 17.29 -9.50
C GLY A 356 -1.45 16.66 -9.69
N GLU A 357 -1.67 15.90 -10.77
CA GLU A 357 -2.90 15.13 -10.97
C GLU A 357 -2.92 13.90 -10.09
N ALA A 358 -4.09 13.61 -9.54
CA ALA A 358 -4.35 12.45 -8.71
C ALA A 358 -5.81 12.01 -8.82
N VAL A 359 -6.08 10.79 -8.38
CA VAL A 359 -7.44 10.29 -8.21
C VAL A 359 -7.72 10.04 -6.73
N VAL A 360 -8.95 10.35 -6.34
CA VAL A 360 -9.46 10.19 -4.98
C VAL A 360 -10.74 9.37 -5.03
N LEU A 361 -10.78 8.30 -4.24
CA LEU A 361 -12.01 7.62 -3.88
C LEU A 361 -12.49 8.20 -2.55
N TYR A 362 -13.75 8.58 -2.45
CA TYR A 362 -14.28 9.22 -1.24
C TYR A 362 -15.73 8.82 -0.96
N ASN A 363 -16.17 9.07 0.26
CA ASN A 363 -17.59 9.04 0.64
C ASN A 363 -18.02 10.41 1.19
N ILE A 364 -19.32 10.63 1.36
CA ILE A 364 -19.84 11.83 2.01
C ILE A 364 -20.45 11.43 3.35
N ALA A 365 -19.89 11.94 4.44
CA ALA A 365 -20.31 11.64 5.81
C ALA A 365 -20.40 10.13 6.12
N GLY A 366 -19.53 9.31 5.51
CA GLY A 366 -19.54 7.85 5.66
C GLY A 366 -20.55 7.13 4.77
N LYS A 367 -21.15 7.80 3.78
CA LYS A 367 -22.16 7.21 2.88
C LYS A 367 -21.73 7.27 1.42
N GLY A 368 -22.03 6.19 0.71
CA GLY A 368 -21.76 6.03 -0.71
C GLY A 368 -20.28 5.91 -1.07
N GLY A 369 -20.01 5.78 -2.37
CA GLY A 369 -18.68 5.76 -2.95
C GLY A 369 -18.61 6.58 -4.23
N TYR A 370 -17.72 7.56 -4.23
CA TYR A 370 -17.54 8.53 -5.29
C TYR A 370 -16.09 8.57 -5.75
N ILE A 371 -15.86 9.06 -6.97
CA ILE A 371 -14.54 9.25 -7.56
C ILE A 371 -14.36 10.74 -7.87
N ALA A 372 -13.18 11.28 -7.62
CA ALA A 372 -12.77 12.58 -8.10
C ALA A 372 -11.38 12.53 -8.75
N LEU A 373 -11.24 13.18 -9.90
CA LEU A 373 -9.93 13.60 -10.39
C LEU A 373 -9.60 14.93 -9.73
N VAL A 374 -8.40 15.06 -9.18
CA VAL A 374 -7.95 16.24 -8.45
C VAL A 374 -6.62 16.74 -8.99
N ASN A 375 -6.47 18.06 -9.04
CA ASN A 375 -5.20 18.70 -9.32
C ASN A 375 -4.72 19.40 -8.04
N LEU A 376 -3.61 18.90 -7.50
CA LEU A 376 -2.99 19.33 -6.25
C LEU A 376 -2.30 20.70 -6.39
N ASN A 377 -1.89 21.08 -7.60
CA ASN A 377 -1.25 22.37 -7.86
C ASN A 377 -2.27 23.50 -7.92
N THR A 378 -3.36 23.32 -8.67
CA THR A 378 -4.45 24.30 -8.80
C THR A 378 -5.51 24.16 -7.70
N LYS A 379 -5.41 23.11 -6.88
CA LYS A 379 -6.34 22.79 -5.78
C LYS A 379 -7.80 22.63 -6.23
N THR A 380 -7.99 22.04 -7.40
CA THR A 380 -9.31 21.84 -8.02
C THR A 380 -9.67 20.35 -8.06
N ALA A 381 -10.97 20.04 -8.07
CA ALA A 381 -11.45 18.68 -8.21
C ALA A 381 -12.59 18.60 -9.22
N THR A 382 -12.74 17.45 -9.87
CA THR A 382 -13.86 17.12 -10.76
C THR A 382 -14.40 15.75 -10.35
N LYS A 383 -15.66 15.71 -9.92
CA LYS A 383 -16.36 14.45 -9.64
C LYS A 383 -16.49 13.65 -10.93
N ILE A 384 -16.19 12.36 -10.85
CA ILE A 384 -16.46 11.38 -11.90
C ILE A 384 -17.71 10.60 -11.49
N SER A 385 -18.80 10.78 -12.25
CA SER A 385 -20.06 10.08 -12.02
C SER A 385 -19.91 8.58 -12.26
N ASN A 386 -20.56 7.80 -11.41
CA ASN A 386 -20.70 6.35 -11.58
C ASN A 386 -22.12 5.90 -11.20
N GLU A 387 -22.49 4.69 -11.62
CA GLU A 387 -23.85 4.14 -11.44
C GLU A 387 -24.09 3.51 -10.06
N TYR A 388 -23.04 3.42 -9.24
CA TYR A 388 -23.02 2.65 -8.01
C TYR A 388 -22.88 3.53 -6.76
N GLU A 389 -23.02 4.85 -6.90
CA GLU A 389 -22.64 5.82 -5.86
C GLU A 389 -23.28 5.56 -4.49
N SER A 390 -24.53 5.10 -4.44
CA SER A 390 -25.25 4.85 -3.18
C SER A 390 -24.92 3.50 -2.53
N SER A 391 -24.35 2.55 -3.27
CA SER A 391 -24.13 1.15 -2.84
C SER A 391 -22.67 0.75 -2.74
N LEU A 392 -21.74 1.60 -3.20
CA LEU A 392 -20.30 1.40 -3.02
C LEU A 392 -19.85 1.58 -1.58
N ASP A 393 -18.94 0.71 -1.15
CA ASP A 393 -18.15 0.84 0.07
C ASP A 393 -16.67 0.60 -0.28
N PHE A 394 -15.81 1.54 0.12
CA PHE A 394 -14.37 1.47 -0.10
C PHE A 394 -13.57 1.04 1.14
N SER A 395 -14.23 0.57 2.20
CA SER A 395 -13.59 0.15 3.46
C SER A 395 -12.53 -0.94 3.28
N GLN A 396 -12.66 -1.77 2.23
CA GLN A 396 -11.71 -2.83 1.88
C GLN A 396 -10.74 -2.45 0.75
N TYR A 397 -10.91 -1.28 0.12
CA TYR A 397 -10.13 -0.88 -1.04
C TYR A 397 -8.64 -0.73 -0.68
N GLN A 398 -7.75 -1.13 -1.59
CA GLN A 398 -6.32 -1.27 -1.33
C GLN A 398 -5.48 -0.46 -2.31
N ASN A 399 -5.71 -0.59 -3.63
CA ASN A 399 -4.83 0.03 -4.62
C ASN A 399 -5.56 0.47 -5.88
N ILE A 400 -5.00 1.48 -6.55
CA ILE A 400 -5.44 2.01 -7.83
C ILE A 400 -4.25 1.94 -8.79
N ALA A 401 -4.35 1.10 -9.82
CA ALA A 401 -3.39 1.00 -10.90
C ALA A 401 -3.46 2.24 -11.81
N VAL A 402 -2.27 2.67 -12.23
CA VAL A 402 -2.07 3.69 -13.24
C VAL A 402 -1.12 3.11 -14.26
N HIS A 403 -1.47 3.19 -15.54
CA HIS A 403 -0.58 2.85 -16.63
C HIS A 403 -0.74 3.89 -17.73
N GLU A 404 0.38 4.50 -18.11
CA GLU A 404 0.40 5.64 -19.04
C GLU A 404 -0.60 6.73 -18.61
N ASP A 405 -1.58 7.01 -19.46
CA ASP A 405 -2.61 8.02 -19.25
C ASP A 405 -3.88 7.47 -18.58
N LEU A 406 -3.91 6.18 -18.25
CA LEU A 406 -5.10 5.46 -17.79
C LEU A 406 -5.03 5.10 -16.31
N VAL A 407 -6.16 5.31 -15.63
CA VAL A 407 -6.40 4.94 -14.24
C VAL A 407 -7.48 3.86 -14.21
N TYR A 408 -7.23 2.75 -13.52
CA TYR A 408 -8.12 1.59 -13.50
C TYR A 408 -8.77 1.47 -12.13
N ILE A 409 -10.10 1.53 -12.05
CA ILE A 409 -10.83 1.54 -10.77
C ILE A 409 -11.97 0.52 -10.85
N PRO A 410 -11.82 -0.68 -10.26
CA PRO A 410 -12.95 -1.58 -10.15
C PRO A 410 -13.99 -1.01 -9.19
N LEU A 411 -15.23 -0.88 -9.66
CA LEU A 411 -16.37 -0.44 -8.86
C LEU A 411 -17.41 -1.56 -8.86
N THR A 412 -17.59 -2.21 -7.72
CA THR A 412 -18.57 -3.28 -7.52
C THR A 412 -19.31 -3.05 -6.22
N PRO A 413 -20.66 -2.95 -6.19
CA PRO A 413 -21.42 -3.10 -4.97
C PRO A 413 -21.34 -4.54 -4.43
N SER A 414 -21.64 -4.74 -3.14
CA SER A 414 -21.70 -6.10 -2.57
C SER A 414 -22.82 -6.89 -3.24
N GLY A 415 -22.52 -8.08 -3.75
CA GLY A 415 -23.52 -8.98 -4.34
C GLY A 415 -24.02 -8.59 -5.74
N GLU A 416 -23.62 -7.44 -6.28
CA GLU A 416 -24.09 -6.95 -7.57
C GLU A 416 -22.95 -6.87 -8.59
N SER A 417 -23.30 -6.97 -9.87
CA SER A 417 -22.31 -6.77 -10.93
C SER A 417 -21.92 -5.31 -11.02
N GLY A 418 -20.62 -5.07 -11.19
CA GLY A 418 -20.03 -3.76 -11.37
C GLY A 418 -19.26 -3.62 -12.68
N LYS A 419 -18.42 -2.59 -12.75
CA LYS A 419 -17.59 -2.29 -13.92
C LYS A 419 -16.17 -1.92 -13.50
N LEU A 420 -15.21 -2.22 -14.37
CA LEU A 420 -13.90 -1.58 -14.33
C LEU A 420 -13.99 -0.21 -15.00
N TYR A 421 -13.87 0.86 -14.21
CA TYR A 421 -13.81 2.21 -14.74
C TYR A 421 -12.37 2.49 -15.17
N VAL A 422 -12.18 2.81 -16.45
CA VAL A 422 -10.89 3.19 -17.03
C VAL A 422 -10.95 4.67 -17.38
N ILE A 423 -10.20 5.48 -16.65
CA ILE A 423 -10.25 6.94 -16.72
C ILE A 423 -8.97 7.43 -17.35
N ASN A 424 -9.06 8.13 -18.49
CA ASN A 424 -7.92 8.87 -19.00
C ASN A 424 -7.76 10.15 -18.17
N TRP A 425 -6.69 10.26 -17.38
CA TRP A 425 -6.56 11.37 -16.43
C TRP A 425 -6.28 12.72 -17.11
N LYS A 426 -5.71 12.71 -18.32
CA LYS A 426 -5.45 13.94 -19.10
C LYS A 426 -6.71 14.47 -19.78
N THR A 427 -7.42 13.60 -20.51
CA THR A 427 -8.61 14.00 -21.27
C THR A 427 -9.89 13.98 -20.42
N LYS A 428 -9.83 13.37 -19.23
CA LYS A 428 -10.96 13.11 -18.34
C LYS A 428 -12.02 12.19 -18.95
N THR A 429 -11.68 11.50 -20.04
CA THR A 429 -12.58 10.52 -20.69
C THR A 429 -12.72 9.30 -19.79
N VAL A 430 -13.96 8.84 -19.61
CA VAL A 430 -14.29 7.68 -18.79
C VAL A 430 -14.81 6.56 -19.69
N THR A 431 -14.12 5.43 -19.68
CA THR A 431 -14.55 4.19 -20.32
C THR A 431 -15.09 3.24 -19.26
N LYS A 432 -16.34 2.79 -19.42
CA LYS A 432 -16.90 1.69 -18.64
C LYS A 432 -16.45 0.39 -19.29
N GLY A 433 -15.37 -0.17 -18.80
CA GLY A 433 -14.75 -1.37 -19.37
C GLY A 433 -15.39 -2.66 -18.87
N ALA A 434 -14.55 -3.68 -18.64
CA ALA A 434 -14.95 -5.03 -18.26
C ALA A 434 -16.08 -5.07 -17.21
N THR A 435 -17.04 -5.96 -17.44
CA THR A 435 -18.09 -6.30 -16.47
C THR A 435 -17.50 -7.16 -15.37
N LEU A 436 -17.69 -6.75 -14.13
CA LEU A 436 -17.17 -7.45 -12.95
C LEU A 436 -18.32 -8.14 -12.24
N SER A 437 -18.33 -9.48 -12.20
CA SER A 437 -19.39 -10.22 -11.50
C SER A 437 -19.38 -9.90 -10.00
N GLY A 438 -20.56 -9.81 -9.40
CA GLY A 438 -20.71 -9.64 -7.95
C GLY A 438 -20.73 -10.97 -7.19
N GLN A 439 -20.40 -10.92 -5.91
CA GLN A 439 -20.65 -11.99 -4.95
C GLN A 439 -21.08 -11.36 -3.62
N SER A 440 -22.07 -11.96 -2.96
CA SER A 440 -22.58 -11.44 -1.68
C SER A 440 -21.46 -11.38 -0.63
N GLY A 441 -21.39 -10.29 0.14
CA GLY A 441 -20.34 -10.09 1.15
C GLY A 441 -18.94 -9.95 0.57
N SER A 442 -18.81 -9.59 -0.71
CA SER A 442 -17.53 -9.49 -1.42
C SER A 442 -17.48 -8.24 -2.27
N TRP A 443 -16.26 -7.72 -2.48
CA TRP A 443 -16.00 -6.60 -3.38
C TRP A 443 -14.72 -6.84 -4.15
N PHE A 444 -14.61 -6.21 -5.32
CA PHE A 444 -13.30 -5.90 -5.86
C PHE A 444 -12.66 -4.83 -5.00
N ILE A 445 -11.40 -5.05 -4.65
CA ILE A 445 -10.70 -4.27 -3.62
C ILE A 445 -9.47 -3.55 -4.15
N GLY A 446 -9.16 -3.68 -5.44
CA GLY A 446 -8.12 -2.88 -6.06
C GLY A 446 -7.73 -3.34 -7.44
N SER A 447 -6.99 -2.47 -8.10
CA SER A 447 -6.24 -2.74 -9.31
C SER A 447 -4.76 -2.53 -9.03
N TYR A 448 -3.92 -3.34 -9.66
CA TYR A 448 -2.48 -3.36 -9.46
C TYR A 448 -1.80 -3.25 -10.79
#